data_AF-A0AAN8EKV4-F1
#
_entry.id   AF-A0AAN8EKV4-F1
#
_cell.length_a   1.000
_cell.length_b   1.000
_cell.length_c   1.000
_cell.angle_alpha   90.00
_cell.angle_beta   90.00
_cell.angle_gamma   90.00
#
_symmetry.space_group_name_H-M   'P 1'
#
loop_
_entity.id
_entity.type
_entity.pdbx_description
1 polymer ?
#
loop_
_entity_poly.entity_id
_entity_poly.type
_entity_poly.pdbx_seq_one_letter_code
_entity_poly.pdbx_strand_id
1 'polypeptide(L)'
;MASLLSAAGSPGHRYVLPHATIMIHSPSGGYSGTSTDIQIHAKEILRIRDRLNGIYRNHLNDKKLVERRGRELSLEEIEKLMDRDYFMSAEEARDLGLVDEVLQSRKKPREDEEKK
;
A
#
# COMPACT_ATOMS: atom_id res chain seq x y z
N MET A 1 -2.83 -7.86 3.36
CA MET A 1 -4.22 -7.36 3.15
C MET A 1 -4.57 -6.10 3.94
N ALA A 2 -4.22 -5.94 5.22
CA ALA A 2 -4.59 -4.73 5.99
C ALA A 2 -4.08 -3.42 5.36
N SER A 3 -2.84 -3.41 4.86
CA SER A 3 -2.25 -2.26 4.16
C SER A 3 -2.99 -1.84 2.89
N LEU A 4 -3.67 -2.78 2.20
CA LEU A 4 -4.53 -2.46 1.07
C LEU A 4 -5.74 -1.63 1.52
N LEU A 5 -6.36 -2.01 2.65
CA LEU A 5 -7.49 -1.27 3.21
C LEU A 5 -7.06 0.13 3.67
N SER A 6 -5.87 0.25 4.27
CA SER A 6 -5.28 1.55 4.61
C SER A 6 -5.10 2.43 3.37
N ALA A 7 -4.55 1.87 2.29
CA ALA A 7 -4.35 2.59 1.03
C ALA A 7 -5.67 2.96 0.32
N ALA A 8 -6.73 2.18 0.52
CA ALA A 8 -8.05 2.35 -0.09
C ALA A 8 -8.94 3.41 0.60
N GLY A 9 -8.49 3.99 1.72
CA GLY A 9 -9.18 5.11 2.36
C GLY A 9 -9.29 6.33 1.43
N SER A 10 -10.23 7.23 1.73
CA SER A 10 -10.40 8.46 0.96
C SER A 10 -9.10 9.27 0.92
N PRO A 11 -8.70 9.82 -0.25
CA PRO A 11 -7.46 10.59 -0.37
C PRO A 11 -7.39 11.76 0.62
N GLY A 12 -6.28 11.87 1.35
CA GLY A 12 -6.08 12.87 2.42
C GLY A 12 -6.61 12.46 3.79
N HIS A 13 -7.20 11.26 3.91
CA HIS A 13 -7.79 10.74 5.15
C HIS A 13 -7.23 9.36 5.56
N ARG A 14 -6.08 8.95 5.00
CA ARG A 14 -5.41 7.70 5.37
C ARG A 14 -4.37 8.01 6.43
N TYR A 15 -4.64 7.64 7.67
CA TYR A 15 -3.80 7.97 8.82
C TYR A 15 -3.11 6.74 9.42
N VAL A 16 -1.93 6.96 9.99
CA VAL A 16 -1.21 5.95 10.76
C VAL A 16 -0.58 6.56 12.01
N LEU A 17 -0.30 5.75 13.04
CA LEU A 17 0.44 6.19 14.23
C LEU A 17 1.96 6.05 14.04
N PRO A 18 2.79 6.79 14.80
CA PRO A 18 4.22 6.94 14.52
C PRO A 18 5.04 5.66 14.65
N HIS A 19 4.59 4.70 15.46
CA HIS A 19 5.27 3.43 15.70
C HIS A 19 4.64 2.26 14.96
N ALA A 20 3.71 2.51 14.03
CA ALA A 20 3.14 1.45 13.23
C ALA A 20 4.15 0.93 12.21
N THR A 21 4.05 -0.36 11.92
CA THR A 21 4.74 -0.99 10.79
C THR A 21 3.71 -1.37 9.75
N ILE A 22 3.94 -0.98 8.50
CA ILE A 22 3.10 -1.34 7.36
C ILE A 22 3.89 -2.34 6.52
N MET A 23 3.24 -3.44 6.13
CA MET A 23 3.83 -4.44 5.26
C MET A 23 2.94 -4.66 4.04
N ILE A 24 3.57 -4.76 2.88
CA ILE A 24 2.95 -5.21 1.64
C ILE A 24 3.72 -6.44 1.14
N HIS A 25 2.99 -7.37 0.52
CA HIS A 25 3.54 -8.57 -0.08
C HIS A 25 2.55 -9.16 -1.07
N SER A 26 3.04 -10.09 -1.89
CA SER A 26 2.25 -10.86 -2.82
C SER A 26 1.28 -11.78 -2.08
N PRO A 27 0.14 -12.13 -2.69
CA PRO A 27 -0.73 -13.16 -2.14
C PRO A 27 0.01 -14.50 -2.06
N SER A 28 -0.10 -15.17 -0.92
CA SER A 28 0.42 -16.52 -0.71
C SER A 28 -0.70 -17.55 -0.81
N GLY A 29 -0.38 -18.74 -1.33
CA GLY A 29 -1.28 -19.88 -1.35
C GLY A 29 -0.53 -21.17 -1.60
N GLY A 30 -1.12 -22.28 -1.18
CA GLY A 30 -0.61 -23.62 -1.42
C GLY A 30 -1.76 -24.55 -1.78
N TYR A 31 -1.53 -25.45 -2.71
CA TYR A 31 -2.54 -26.40 -3.15
C TYR A 31 -1.92 -27.76 -3.49
N SER A 32 -2.66 -28.83 -3.24
CA SER A 32 -2.28 -30.20 -3.56
C SER A 32 -3.48 -30.93 -4.17
N GLY A 33 -3.26 -31.77 -5.18
CA GLY A 33 -4.35 -32.50 -5.83
C GLY A 33 -3.92 -33.03 -7.19
N THR A 34 -4.89 -33.27 -8.07
CA THR A 34 -4.60 -33.65 -9.45
C THR A 34 -3.86 -32.53 -10.19
N SER A 35 -3.21 -32.87 -11.31
CA SER A 35 -2.55 -31.87 -12.15
C SER A 35 -3.51 -30.76 -12.62
N THR A 36 -4.76 -31.12 -12.93
CA THR A 36 -5.81 -30.16 -13.30
C THR A 36 -6.14 -29.22 -12.16
N ASP A 37 -6.31 -29.73 -10.93
CA ASP A 37 -6.62 -28.88 -9.79
C ASP A 37 -5.47 -27.92 -9.48
N ILE A 38 -4.22 -28.42 -9.48
CA ILE A 38 -3.02 -27.58 -9.29
C ILE A 38 -2.98 -26.46 -10.34
N GLN A 39 -3.26 -26.77 -11.61
CA GLN A 39 -3.27 -25.78 -12.67
C GLN A 39 -4.35 -24.71 -12.48
N ILE A 40 -5.56 -25.10 -12.06
CA ILE A 40 -6.67 -24.17 -11.80
C ILE A 40 -6.28 -23.18 -10.69
N HIS A 41 -5.76 -23.68 -9.58
CA HIS A 41 -5.38 -22.83 -8.44
C HIS A 41 -4.15 -21.96 -8.73
N ALA A 42 -3.17 -22.48 -9.48
CA ALA A 42 -2.04 -21.68 -9.95
C ALA A 42 -2.49 -20.52 -10.85
N LYS A 43 -3.48 -20.75 -11.73
CA LYS A 43 -4.04 -19.68 -12.55
C LYS A 43 -4.81 -18.65 -11.72
N GLU A 44 -5.56 -19.10 -10.71
CA GLU A 44 -6.33 -18.19 -9.86
C GLU A 44 -5.44 -17.33 -8.96
N ILE A 45 -4.37 -17.87 -8.38
CA ILE A 45 -3.46 -17.06 -7.55
C ILE A 45 -2.73 -16.00 -8.38
N LEU A 46 -2.37 -16.30 -9.64
CA LEU A 46 -1.82 -15.31 -10.57
C LEU A 46 -2.85 -14.22 -10.89
N ARG A 47 -4.12 -14.60 -11.16
CA ARG A 47 -5.21 -13.64 -11.38
C ARG A 47 -5.41 -12.72 -10.17
N ILE A 48 -5.38 -13.27 -8.95
CA ILE A 48 -5.50 -12.50 -7.71
C ILE A 48 -4.32 -11.55 -7.55
N ARG A 49 -3.09 -12.03 -7.79
CA ARG A 49 -1.88 -11.20 -7.74
C ARG A 49 -1.98 -9.99 -8.67
N ASP A 50 -2.31 -10.22 -9.94
CA ASP A 50 -2.39 -9.14 -10.94
C ASP A 50 -3.50 -8.13 -10.57
N ARG A 51 -4.64 -8.63 -10.07
CA ARG A 51 -5.72 -7.79 -9.57
C ARG A 51 -5.29 -6.93 -8.38
N LEU A 52 -4.60 -7.51 -7.38
CA LEU A 52 -4.14 -6.79 -6.20
C LEU A 52 -3.11 -5.71 -6.58
N ASN A 53 -2.16 -6.03 -7.44
CA ASN A 53 -1.17 -5.07 -7.93
C ASN A 53 -1.84 -3.90 -8.66
N GLY A 54 -2.86 -4.18 -9.48
CA GLY A 54 -3.67 -3.14 -10.11
C GLY A 54 -4.39 -2.24 -9.10
N ILE A 55 -4.95 -2.80 -8.03
CA ILE A 55 -5.64 -2.01 -6.99
C ILE A 55 -4.63 -1.13 -6.22
N TYR A 56 -3.49 -1.68 -5.80
CA TYR A 56 -2.43 -0.90 -5.16
C TYR A 56 -1.96 0.24 -6.05
N ARG A 57 -1.69 -0.03 -7.34
CA ARG A 57 -1.29 0.99 -8.32
C ARG A 57 -2.31 2.14 -8.37
N ASN A 58 -3.60 1.81 -8.44
CA ASN A 58 -4.65 2.82 -8.52
C ASN A 58 -4.68 3.73 -7.28
N HIS A 59 -4.55 3.18 -6.07
CA HIS A 59 -4.56 3.98 -4.84
C HIS A 59 -3.26 4.77 -4.60
N LEU A 60 -2.12 4.26 -5.08
CA LEU A 60 -0.81 4.90 -4.96
C LEU A 60 -0.56 5.98 -6.02
N ASN A 61 -1.33 5.96 -7.11
CA ASN A 61 -1.36 6.98 -8.16
C ASN A 61 -2.57 7.92 -8.01
N ASP A 62 -3.08 8.12 -6.79
CA ASP A 62 -3.99 9.25 -6.54
C ASP A 62 -3.35 10.56 -7.02
N LYS A 63 -4.15 11.47 -7.59
CA LYS A 63 -3.66 12.71 -8.21
C LYS A 63 -2.69 13.49 -7.32
N LYS A 64 -2.99 13.63 -6.02
CA LYS A 64 -2.13 14.37 -5.09
C LYS A 64 -0.80 13.66 -4.84
N LEU A 65 -0.81 12.32 -4.81
CA LEU A 65 0.41 11.53 -4.66
C LEU A 65 1.28 11.62 -5.90
N VAL A 66 0.69 11.59 -7.09
CA VAL A 66 1.42 11.76 -8.37
C VAL A 66 2.05 13.13 -8.45
N GLU A 67 1.31 14.19 -8.09
CA GLU A 67 1.85 15.56 -8.04
C GLU A 67 3.01 15.69 -7.04
N ARG A 68 2.89 15.10 -5.84
CA ARG A 68 3.96 15.09 -4.82
C ARG A 68 5.20 14.31 -5.28
N ARG A 69 4.99 13.19 -5.98
CA ARG A 69 6.06 12.30 -6.45
C ARG A 69 6.68 12.77 -7.78
N GLY A 70 5.95 13.57 -8.55
CA GLY A 70 6.31 14.01 -9.90
C GLY A 70 6.13 12.96 -11.00
N ARG A 71 5.63 11.76 -10.68
CA ARG A 71 5.41 10.66 -11.63
C ARG A 71 4.41 9.63 -11.10
N GLU A 72 3.83 8.86 -12.02
CA GLU A 72 3.06 7.67 -11.70
C GLU A 72 4.00 6.48 -11.39
N LEU A 73 3.53 5.56 -10.55
CA LEU A 73 4.12 4.23 -10.40
C LEU A 73 3.63 3.31 -11.52
N SER A 74 4.58 2.65 -12.20
CA SER A 74 4.26 1.61 -13.18
C SER A 74 3.75 0.34 -12.50
N LEU A 75 3.13 -0.55 -13.27
CA LEU A 75 2.72 -1.85 -12.73
C LEU A 75 3.94 -2.70 -12.34
N GLU A 76 5.02 -2.67 -13.12
CA GLU A 76 6.25 -3.40 -12.79
C GLU A 76 6.90 -2.90 -11.49
N GLU A 77 6.79 -1.61 -11.18
CA GLU A 77 7.28 -1.07 -9.90
C GLU A 77 6.48 -1.62 -8.73
N ILE A 78 5.15 -1.70 -8.84
CA ILE A 78 4.28 -2.28 -7.82
C ILE A 78 4.58 -3.77 -7.62
N GLU A 79 4.74 -4.50 -8.72
CA GLU A 79 5.12 -5.92 -8.67
C GLU A 79 6.44 -6.14 -7.92
N LYS A 80 7.46 -5.32 -8.19
CA LYS A 80 8.74 -5.40 -7.47
C LYS A 80 8.61 -5.09 -5.99
N LEU A 81 7.79 -4.09 -5.63
CA LEU A 81 7.53 -3.73 -4.23
C LEU A 81 6.81 -4.85 -3.46
N MET A 82 6.03 -5.69 -4.15
CA MET A 82 5.22 -6.75 -3.54
C MET A 82 5.81 -8.16 -3.69
N ASP A 83 6.90 -8.37 -4.43
CA ASP A 83 7.44 -9.72 -4.68
C ASP A 83 7.85 -10.46 -3.39
N ARG A 84 8.29 -9.71 -2.37
CA ARG A 84 8.62 -10.23 -1.04
C ARG A 84 7.94 -9.39 0.04
N ASP A 85 8.04 -9.86 1.28
CA ASP A 85 7.61 -9.08 2.42
C ASP A 85 8.42 -7.77 2.48
N TYR A 86 7.74 -6.66 2.21
CA TYR A 86 8.32 -5.34 2.29
C TYR A 86 7.74 -4.58 3.47
N PHE A 87 8.55 -4.42 4.51
CA PHE A 87 8.21 -3.72 5.75
C PHE A 87 8.63 -2.25 5.66
N MET A 88 7.75 -1.37 6.13
CA MET A 88 7.94 0.07 6.15
C MET A 88 7.56 0.61 7.52
N SER A 89 8.35 1.58 7.99
CA SER A 89 7.94 2.51 9.05
C SER A 89 6.74 3.35 8.62
N ALA A 90 6.10 4.02 9.58
CA ALA A 90 5.01 4.95 9.32
C ALA A 90 5.38 6.04 8.31
N GLU A 91 6.60 6.58 8.40
CA GLU A 91 7.12 7.60 7.49
C GLU A 91 7.36 7.05 6.08
N GLU A 92 8.03 5.89 5.95
CA GLU A 92 8.25 5.25 4.65
C GLU A 92 6.93 4.88 3.95
N ALA A 93 5.94 4.42 4.71
CA ALA A 93 4.62 4.12 4.18
C ALA A 93 3.88 5.39 3.71
N ARG A 94 4.04 6.51 4.43
CA ARG A 94 3.52 7.82 3.99
C ARG A 94 4.21 8.26 2.70
N ASP A 95 5.53 8.14 2.63
CA ASP A 95 6.34 8.58 1.50
C ASP A 95 6.02 7.77 0.24
N LEU A 96 5.80 6.46 0.40
CA LEU A 96 5.32 5.57 -0.67
C LEU A 96 3.89 5.93 -1.12
N GLY A 97 3.07 6.49 -0.22
CA GLY A 97 1.69 6.89 -0.46
C GLY A 97 0.64 5.89 0.00
N LEU A 98 1.02 4.89 0.81
CA LEU A 98 0.07 3.94 1.42
C LEU A 98 -0.82 4.63 2.47
N VAL A 99 -0.32 5.72 3.05
CA VAL A 99 -1.04 6.61 3.98
C VAL A 99 -0.71 8.05 3.65
N ASP A 100 -1.57 8.97 4.09
CA ASP A 100 -1.43 10.41 3.86
C ASP A 100 -0.66 11.10 5.00
N GLU A 101 -0.89 10.70 6.25
CA GLU A 101 -0.34 11.39 7.42
C GLU A 101 -0.01 10.45 8.59
N VAL A 102 1.09 10.76 9.29
CA VAL A 102 1.51 10.12 10.54
C VAL A 102 1.06 10.98 11.72
N LEU A 103 0.06 10.51 12.46
CA LEU A 103 -0.55 11.25 13.56
C LEU A 103 0.24 11.08 14.86
N GLN A 104 0.86 12.15 15.36
CA GLN A 104 1.54 12.14 16.67
C GLN A 104 0.62 12.47 17.84
N SER A 105 -0.42 13.28 17.61
CA SER A 105 -1.36 13.72 18.64
C SER A 105 -2.73 13.98 18.05
N ARG A 106 -3.78 13.84 18.88
CA ARG A 106 -5.17 14.16 18.51
C ARG A 106 -5.42 15.67 18.42
N LYS A 107 -4.57 16.49 19.06
CA LYS A 107 -4.65 17.94 18.98
C LYS A 107 -3.95 18.38 17.69
N LYS A 108 -4.65 19.14 16.83
CA LYS A 108 -3.97 19.88 15.76
C LYS A 108 -2.90 20.77 16.39
N PRO A 109 -1.70 20.89 15.80
CA PRO A 109 -0.75 21.90 16.22
C PRO A 109 -1.47 23.26 16.15
N ARG A 110 -1.40 24.04 17.24
CA ARG A 110 -1.95 25.40 17.24
C ARG A 110 -1.10 26.22 16.27
N GLU A 111 -1.73 26.89 15.31
CA GLU A 111 -1.07 27.78 14.34
C GLU A 111 -0.36 28.98 15.01
N ASP A 112 -0.47 29.14 16.33
CA ASP A 112 0.05 30.28 17.09
C ASP A 112 1.48 30.10 17.65
N GLU A 113 2.12 28.94 17.51
CA GLU A 113 3.45 28.69 18.11
C GLU A 113 4.64 28.91 17.15
N GLU A 114 4.41 29.18 15.85
CA GLU A 114 5.49 29.49 14.88
C GLU A 114 5.91 30.98 14.83
N LYS A 115 5.40 31.82 15.75
CA LYS A 115 5.78 33.24 15.85
C LYS A 115 6.40 33.63 17.21
N LYS A 116 7.35 32.84 17.71
CA LYS A 116 8.23 33.28 18.80
C LYS A 116 9.69 32.98 18.52
#